data_AF-A0A519EIS8-F1
#
_entry.id   AF-A0A519EIS8-F1
#
_cell.length_a   1.000
_cell.length_b   1.000
_cell.length_c   1.000
_cell.angle_alpha   90.00
_cell.angle_beta   90.00
_cell.angle_gamma   90.00
#
_symmetry.space_group_name_H-M   'P 1'
#
loop_
_entity.id
_entity.type
_entity.pdbx_description
1 polymer ?
#
loop_
_entity_poly.entity_id
_entity_poly.type
_entity_poly.pdbx_seq_one_letter_code
_entity_poly.pdbx_strand_id
1 'polypeptide(L)'
;CDQTTNTTSQIEAKKVKPYAVTTAKRLTTPALKDIPTLDESGMKNFQVTIWHGLYAPKGTPAPVLKKLNDALKVALKDPEFIKKEEGLGAVVVSDKRVEPAEHKKFVQAEVARFGPVIKAAGVYAD
;
A
#
# COMPACT_ATOMS: atom_id res chain seq x y z
N CYS A 1 -4.58 -11.71 6.40
CA CYS A 1 -3.78 -10.50 6.67
C CYS A 1 -4.71 -9.32 6.52
N ASP A 2 -4.80 -8.43 7.50
CA ASP A 2 -5.66 -7.24 7.44
C ASP A 2 -4.78 -5.98 7.24
N GLN A 3 -5.37 -4.89 6.74
CA GLN A 3 -4.67 -3.65 6.44
C GLN A 3 -4.49 -2.80 7.71
N THR A 4 -3.35 -2.10 7.81
CA THR A 4 -3.03 -1.24 8.97
C THR A 4 -4.05 -0.13 9.16
N THR A 5 -4.62 0.40 8.09
CA THR A 5 -5.65 1.46 8.17
C THR A 5 -6.91 1.03 8.93
N ASN A 6 -7.21 -0.26 8.99
CA ASN A 6 -8.32 -0.80 9.78
C ASN A 6 -7.87 -1.23 11.20
N THR A 7 -6.66 -1.78 11.32
CA THR A 7 -6.21 -2.48 12.53
C THR A 7 -5.43 -1.62 13.52
N THR A 8 -4.83 -0.50 13.10
CA THR A 8 -3.97 0.34 13.96
C THR A 8 -4.67 0.76 15.26
N SER A 9 -5.91 1.26 15.17
CA SER A 9 -6.68 1.67 16.35
C SER A 9 -7.00 0.50 17.30
N GLN A 10 -7.20 -0.70 16.76
CA GLN A 10 -7.46 -1.90 17.57
C GLN A 10 -6.19 -2.38 18.28
N ILE A 11 -5.03 -2.26 17.62
CA ILE A 11 -3.72 -2.56 18.20
C ILE A 11 -3.42 -1.57 19.33
N GLU A 12 -3.59 -0.26 19.08
CA GLU A 12 -3.43 0.79 20.09
C GLU A 12 -4.34 0.57 21.31
N ALA A 13 -5.60 0.22 21.06
CA ALA A 13 -6.58 -0.10 22.09
C ALA A 13 -6.34 -1.46 22.78
N LYS A 14 -5.29 -2.20 22.39
CA LYS A 14 -4.95 -3.55 22.90
C LYS A 14 -6.07 -4.58 22.74
N LYS A 15 -6.97 -4.37 21.77
CA LYS A 15 -8.07 -5.30 21.45
C LYS A 15 -7.60 -6.45 20.57
N VAL A 16 -6.52 -6.25 19.82
CA VAL A 16 -5.88 -7.26 19.00
C VAL A 16 -4.38 -7.26 19.25
N LYS A 17 -3.76 -8.44 19.13
CA LYS A 17 -2.31 -8.60 19.27
C LYS A 17 -1.68 -8.69 17.87
N PRO A 18 -0.82 -7.73 17.47
CA PRO A 18 -0.05 -7.87 16.25
C PRO A 18 1.11 -8.84 16.46
N TYR A 19 1.46 -9.60 15.41
CA TYR A 19 2.60 -10.53 15.44
C TYR A 19 3.75 -10.07 14.56
N ALA A 20 3.44 -9.52 13.38
CA ALA A 20 4.41 -9.01 12.44
C ALA A 20 3.75 -8.08 11.41
N VAL A 21 4.57 -7.26 10.74
CA VAL A 21 4.20 -6.49 9.54
C VAL A 21 4.81 -7.14 8.29
N THR A 22 4.13 -6.99 7.15
CA THR A 22 4.53 -7.56 5.85
C THR A 22 5.33 -6.58 4.98
N THR A 23 5.69 -5.41 5.53
CA THR A 23 6.56 -4.42 4.89
C THR A 23 8.03 -4.85 4.95
N ALA A 24 8.83 -4.38 3.99
CA ALA A 24 10.27 -4.67 3.96
C ALA A 24 11.03 -4.11 5.17
N LYS A 25 10.51 -3.02 5.76
CA LYS A 25 11.05 -2.35 6.94
C LYS A 25 9.94 -2.18 7.97
N ARG A 26 10.29 -2.09 9.25
CA ARG A 26 9.34 -1.74 10.31
C ARG A 26 8.63 -0.44 9.99
N LEU A 27 7.37 -0.35 10.41
CA LEU A 27 6.59 0.88 10.30
C LEU A 27 7.08 1.90 11.32
N THR A 28 7.00 3.18 10.99
CA THR A 28 7.46 4.28 11.86
C THR A 28 6.36 4.81 12.77
N THR A 29 5.09 4.48 12.48
CA THR A 29 3.93 4.85 13.31
C THR A 29 4.14 4.36 14.75
N PRO A 30 3.98 5.21 15.77
CA PRO A 30 4.29 4.85 17.17
C PRO A 30 3.63 3.56 17.67
N ALA A 31 2.39 3.30 17.26
CA ALA A 31 1.65 2.08 17.62
C ALA A 31 2.21 0.79 17.04
N LEU A 32 2.99 0.88 15.95
CA LEU A 32 3.41 -0.25 15.13
C LEU A 32 4.94 -0.44 15.10
N LYS A 33 5.72 0.53 15.61
CA LYS A 33 7.18 0.56 15.50
C LYS A 33 7.91 -0.66 16.09
N ASP A 34 7.33 -1.26 17.14
CA ASP A 34 7.94 -2.38 17.84
C ASP A 34 7.56 -3.74 17.23
N ILE A 35 6.60 -3.76 16.29
CA ILE A 35 6.17 -4.96 15.58
C ILE A 35 7.25 -5.36 14.56
N PRO A 36 7.76 -6.60 14.60
CA PRO A 36 8.79 -7.05 13.67
C PRO A 36 8.28 -7.20 12.24
N THR A 37 9.15 -7.13 11.26
CA THR A 37 8.80 -7.57 9.90
C THR A 37 8.74 -9.10 9.82
N LEU A 38 8.06 -9.65 8.82
CA LEU A 38 8.13 -11.09 8.55
C LEU A 38 9.56 -11.53 8.17
N ASP A 39 10.35 -10.65 7.54
CA ASP A 39 11.75 -10.94 7.22
C ASP A 39 12.60 -11.09 8.48
N GLU A 40 12.43 -10.20 9.46
CA GLU A 40 13.04 -10.31 10.80
C GLU A 40 12.57 -11.56 11.55
N SER A 41 11.36 -12.05 11.24
CA SER A 41 10.75 -13.24 11.85
C SER A 41 11.10 -14.54 11.12
N GLY A 42 12.02 -14.52 10.15
CA GLY A 42 12.53 -15.71 9.46
C GLY A 42 11.87 -16.02 8.11
N MET A 43 10.81 -15.32 7.73
CA MET A 43 10.19 -15.44 6.40
C MET A 43 10.84 -14.47 5.42
N LYS A 44 12.02 -14.86 4.94
CA LYS A 44 12.83 -14.03 4.04
C LYS A 44 12.11 -13.70 2.75
N ASN A 45 12.23 -12.44 2.32
CA ASN A 45 11.62 -11.91 1.10
C ASN A 45 10.08 -11.97 1.06
N PHE A 46 9.42 -12.24 2.19
CA PHE A 46 7.96 -12.17 2.26
C PHE A 46 7.52 -10.71 2.35
N GLN A 47 7.02 -10.17 1.24
CA GLN A 47 6.51 -8.80 1.18
C GLN A 47 5.14 -8.74 0.50
N VAL A 48 4.16 -8.26 1.25
CA VAL A 48 2.80 -8.03 0.77
C VAL A 48 2.31 -6.74 1.38
N THR A 49 2.37 -5.65 0.62
CA THR A 49 1.81 -4.37 1.02
C THR A 49 0.53 -4.12 0.24
N ILE A 50 -0.50 -3.61 0.92
CA ILE A 50 -1.70 -3.13 0.24
C ILE A 50 -1.43 -1.72 -0.24
N TRP A 51 -1.65 -1.48 -1.52
CA TRP A 51 -1.40 -0.21 -2.18
C TRP A 51 -2.70 0.36 -2.74
N HIS A 52 -2.76 1.69 -2.85
CA HIS A 52 -3.90 2.40 -3.41
C HIS A 52 -3.47 3.11 -4.70
N GLY A 53 -4.35 3.12 -5.69
CA GLY A 53 -4.12 3.78 -6.98
C GLY A 53 -5.35 4.54 -7.43
N LEU A 54 -5.14 5.61 -8.19
CA LEU A 54 -6.21 6.41 -8.79
C LEU A 54 -6.37 6.02 -10.26
N TYR A 55 -7.62 5.78 -10.68
CA TYR A 55 -7.96 5.37 -12.03
C TYR A 55 -9.06 6.25 -12.61
N ALA A 56 -9.10 6.33 -13.94
CA ALA A 56 -10.17 6.98 -14.69
C ALA A 56 -10.66 6.02 -15.80
N PRO A 57 -11.91 6.19 -16.28
CA PRO A 57 -12.46 5.37 -17.35
C PRO A 57 -11.59 5.33 -18.61
N LYS A 58 -11.67 4.22 -19.35
CA LYS A 58 -11.05 4.12 -20.67
C LYS A 58 -11.59 5.23 -21.58
N GLY A 59 -10.68 5.96 -22.23
CA GLY A 59 -11.04 7.06 -23.14
C GLY A 59 -11.17 8.42 -22.46
N THR A 60 -10.91 8.56 -21.16
CA THR A 60 -10.80 9.88 -20.52
C THR A 60 -9.78 10.76 -21.27
N PRO A 61 -10.14 12.01 -21.65
CA PRO A 61 -9.25 12.87 -22.40
C PRO A 61 -7.92 13.15 -21.69
N ALA A 62 -6.82 13.21 -22.45
CA ALA A 62 -5.48 13.45 -21.91
C ALA A 62 -5.36 14.71 -21.04
N PRO A 63 -6.00 15.86 -21.36
CA PRO A 63 -5.98 17.03 -20.49
C PRO A 63 -6.62 16.79 -19.12
N VAL A 64 -7.67 15.97 -19.04
CA VAL A 64 -8.35 15.62 -17.78
C VAL A 64 -7.46 14.70 -16.95
N LEU A 65 -6.85 13.68 -17.57
CA LEU A 65 -5.90 12.80 -16.90
C LEU A 65 -4.73 13.58 -16.31
N LYS A 66 -4.19 14.53 -17.07
CA LYS A 66 -3.10 15.40 -16.60
C LYS A 66 -3.54 16.20 -15.38
N LYS A 67 -4.72 16.83 -15.42
CA LYS A 67 -5.24 17.62 -14.29
C LYS A 67 -5.44 16.79 -13.03
N LEU A 68 -5.98 15.57 -13.15
CA LEU A 68 -6.15 14.65 -12.01
C LEU A 68 -4.81 14.23 -11.42
N ASN A 69 -3.85 13.87 -12.27
CA ASN A 69 -2.53 13.45 -11.84
C ASN A 69 -1.73 14.58 -11.18
N ASP A 70 -1.81 15.79 -11.72
CA ASP A 70 -1.17 16.97 -11.13
C ASP A 70 -1.77 17.28 -9.75
N ALA A 71 -3.10 17.21 -9.61
CA ALA A 71 -3.78 17.39 -8.31
C ALA A 71 -3.39 16.29 -7.30
N LEU A 72 -3.30 15.04 -7.74
CA LEU A 72 -2.83 13.93 -6.90
C LEU A 72 -1.41 14.20 -6.37
N LYS A 73 -0.49 14.62 -7.23
CA LYS A 73 0.89 14.95 -6.81
C LYS A 73 0.97 16.10 -5.80
N VAL A 74 0.03 17.05 -5.85
CA VAL A 74 -0.08 18.10 -4.83
C VAL A 74 -0.56 17.51 -3.51
N ALA A 75 -1.65 16.72 -3.54
CA ALA A 75 -2.20 16.10 -2.33
C ALA A 75 -1.21 15.16 -1.62
N LEU A 76 -0.44 14.37 -2.38
CA LEU A 76 0.58 13.47 -1.82
C LEU A 76 1.77 14.20 -1.14
N LYS A 77 1.87 15.52 -1.29
CA LYS A 77 2.87 16.37 -0.63
C LYS A 77 2.28 17.20 0.51
N ASP A 78 0.97 17.15 0.72
CA ASP A 78 0.31 17.89 1.77
C ASP A 78 0.68 17.29 3.16
N PRO A 79 1.25 18.09 4.07
CA PRO A 79 1.69 17.57 5.37
C PRO A 79 0.55 17.03 6.24
N GLU A 80 -0.66 17.61 6.12
CA GLU A 80 -1.81 17.16 6.89
C GLU A 80 -2.30 15.79 6.38
N PHE A 81 -2.37 15.63 5.06
CA PHE A 81 -2.65 14.35 4.41
C PHE A 81 -1.64 13.29 4.83
N ILE A 82 -0.33 13.57 4.71
CA ILE A 82 0.73 12.64 5.09
C ILE A 82 0.58 12.22 6.56
N LYS A 83 0.37 13.19 7.46
CA LYS A 83 0.21 12.92 8.89
C LYS A 83 -1.00 12.02 9.18
N LYS A 84 -2.12 12.22 8.48
CA LYS A 84 -3.32 11.39 8.65
C LYS A 84 -3.07 9.96 8.18
N GLU A 85 -2.47 9.78 7.01
CA GLU A 85 -2.15 8.46 6.44
C GLU A 85 -1.13 7.71 7.32
N GLU A 86 -0.08 8.37 7.79
CA GLU A 86 0.90 7.78 8.70
C GLU A 86 0.30 7.39 10.05
N GLY A 87 -0.67 8.17 10.55
CA GLY A 87 -1.45 7.84 11.73
C GLY A 87 -2.27 6.56 11.57
N LEU A 88 -2.65 6.21 10.34
CA LEU A 88 -3.33 4.96 9.99
C LEU A 88 -2.35 3.83 9.64
N GLY A 89 -1.04 4.06 9.75
CA GLY A 89 -0.01 3.09 9.39
C GLY A 89 0.16 2.90 7.88
N ALA A 90 -0.30 3.85 7.06
CA ALA A 90 -0.02 3.90 5.63
C ALA A 90 1.28 4.66 5.34
N VAL A 91 1.96 4.29 4.25
CA VAL A 91 3.16 4.98 3.78
C VAL A 91 2.82 5.69 2.48
N VAL A 92 2.88 7.02 2.49
CA VAL A 92 2.60 7.83 1.31
C VAL A 92 3.70 7.65 0.27
N VAL A 93 3.31 7.34 -0.97
CA VAL A 93 4.26 7.13 -2.06
C VAL A 93 4.90 8.46 -2.49
N SER A 94 6.22 8.46 -2.59
CA SER A 94 7.02 9.59 -3.04
C SER A 94 7.91 9.27 -4.25
N ASP A 95 7.85 8.03 -4.73
CA ASP A 95 8.63 7.55 -5.88
C ASP A 95 7.89 7.75 -7.22
N LYS A 96 8.50 7.27 -8.31
CA LYS A 96 7.99 7.48 -9.67
C LYS A 96 6.63 6.84 -9.94
N ARG A 97 6.08 5.98 -9.07
CA ARG A 97 4.72 5.43 -9.21
C ARG A 97 3.63 6.49 -9.20
N VAL A 98 3.92 7.74 -8.81
CA VAL A 98 3.00 8.88 -9.01
C VAL A 98 2.90 9.34 -10.47
N GLU A 99 3.69 8.77 -11.39
CA GLU A 99 3.59 9.00 -12.82
C GLU A 99 2.72 7.92 -13.48
N PRO A 100 1.76 8.27 -14.36
CA PRO A 100 0.83 7.30 -14.95
C PRO A 100 1.48 6.10 -15.64
N ALA A 101 2.59 6.31 -16.34
CA ALA A 101 3.32 5.24 -17.04
C ALA A 101 3.98 4.27 -16.05
N GLU A 102 4.53 4.78 -14.96
CA GLU A 102 5.20 3.97 -13.94
C GLU A 102 4.19 3.27 -13.03
N HIS A 103 3.06 3.92 -12.72
CA HIS A 103 1.92 3.26 -12.07
C HIS A 103 1.42 2.08 -12.90
N LYS A 104 1.26 2.27 -14.22
CA LYS A 104 0.85 1.18 -15.12
C LYS A 104 1.82 0.00 -15.08
N LYS A 105 3.13 0.26 -15.12
CA LYS A 105 4.17 -0.79 -14.99
C LYS A 105 4.06 -1.52 -13.65
N PHE A 106 3.86 -0.77 -12.56
CA PHE A 106 3.69 -1.34 -11.23
C PHE A 106 2.47 -2.26 -11.14
N VAL A 107 1.31 -1.84 -11.65
CA VAL A 107 0.09 -2.68 -11.68
C VAL A 107 0.33 -3.96 -12.49
N GLN A 108 0.97 -3.86 -13.65
CA GLN A 108 1.30 -5.04 -14.47
C GLN A 108 2.24 -6.00 -13.74
N ALA A 109 3.23 -5.48 -13.01
CA ALA A 109 4.14 -6.29 -12.21
C ALA A 109 3.41 -6.98 -11.05
N GLU A 110 2.48 -6.30 -10.37
CA GLU A 110 1.68 -6.89 -9.30
C GLU A 110 0.76 -8.00 -9.82
N VAL A 111 0.11 -7.80 -10.97
CA VAL A 111 -0.67 -8.85 -11.64
C VAL A 111 0.20 -10.06 -11.98
N ALA A 112 1.39 -9.83 -12.54
CA ALA A 112 2.33 -10.90 -12.87
C ALA A 112 2.86 -11.63 -11.62
N ARG A 113 3.03 -10.92 -10.50
CA ARG A 113 3.49 -11.49 -9.23
C ARG A 113 2.41 -12.35 -8.56
N PHE A 114 1.17 -11.87 -8.50
CA PHE A 114 0.08 -12.56 -7.81
C PHE A 114 -0.61 -13.64 -8.65
N GLY A 115 -0.64 -13.49 -9.98
CA GLY A 115 -1.31 -14.45 -10.87
C GLY A 115 -0.87 -15.91 -10.65
N PRO A 116 0.44 -16.23 -10.60
CA PRO A 116 0.93 -17.57 -10.31
C PRO A 116 0.57 -18.06 -8.90
N VAL A 117 0.62 -17.18 -7.89
CA VAL A 117 0.30 -17.52 -6.50
C VAL A 117 -1.17 -17.94 -6.37
N ILE A 118 -2.08 -17.16 -6.97
CA ILE A 118 -3.52 -17.46 -6.96
C ILE A 118 -3.80 -18.78 -7.71
N LYS A 119 -3.21 -18.96 -8.89
CA LYS A 119 -3.35 -20.21 -9.66
C LYS A 119 -2.85 -21.43 -8.88
N ALA A 120 -1.70 -21.32 -8.22
CA ALA A 120 -1.13 -22.41 -7.43
C ALA A 120 -1.98 -22.73 -6.20
N ALA A 121 -2.65 -21.74 -5.61
CA ALA A 121 -3.57 -21.95 -4.49
C ALA A 121 -4.87 -22.67 -4.91
N GLY A 122 -5.22 -22.68 -6.21
CA GLY A 122 -6.45 -23.31 -6.70
C GLY A 122 -7.73 -22.60 -6.25
N VAL A 123 -7.62 -21.35 -5.77
CA VAL A 123 -8.74 -20.53 -5.28
C VAL A 123 -8.98 -19.39 -6.26
N TYR A 124 -10.26 -19.11 -6.54
CA TYR A 124 -10.68 -18.05 -7.46
C TYR A 124 -11.69 -17.14 -6.76
N ALA A 125 -11.67 -15.85 -7.08
CA ALA A 125 -12.77 -14.96 -6.75
C ALA A 125 -13.93 -15.26 -7.71
N ASP A 126 -15.14 -15.29 -7.18
CA ASP A 126 -16.40 -15.44 -7.91
C ASP A 126 -16.84 -14.15 -8.63
#